data_AF-A0A925YDV4-F1
#
_entry.id   AF-A0A925YDV4-F1
#
_cell.length_a   1.000
_cell.length_b   1.000
_cell.length_c   1.000
_cell.angle_alpha   90.00
_cell.angle_beta   90.00
_cell.angle_gamma   90.00
#
_symmetry.space_group_name_H-M   'P 1'
#
loop_
_entity.id
_entity.type
_entity.pdbx_description
1 polymer ?
#
loop_
_entity_poly.entity_id
_entity_poly.type
_entity_poly.pdbx_seq_one_letter_code
_entity_poly.pdbx_strand_id
1 'polypeptide(L)'
;MRAPRVLLAVDGIDGSGKSVLARRLADAAAAAGICTVTLAVDDFRRPVDWGAGGETDIYYDDYYDLSLLDRCLRAFIDGGVSVEIPVFDAASHRLEGHREITFGQANLGIVEGVFARRIGAVADTAAVVYLRTSFAEAQRRVVARDTARGRALTDVNHRIAARYFPAQERYLQEFRPEARADVVIDNEDWRAPQIVRFDGDAIDSKLRLLAATSLPSSPGGSPSSVSSVLRRAFETLADQAR
;
A
#
# COMPACT_ATOMS: atom_id res chain seq x y z
N MET A 1 -26.09 -3.93 -11.59
CA MET A 1 -25.27 -2.86 -10.98
C MET A 1 -23.93 -3.45 -10.59
N ARG A 2 -22.81 -2.75 -10.81
CA ARG A 2 -21.49 -3.24 -10.38
C ARG A 2 -21.41 -3.20 -8.86
N ALA A 3 -20.75 -4.19 -8.27
CA ALA A 3 -20.45 -4.18 -6.85
C ALA A 3 -19.64 -2.93 -6.50
N PRO A 4 -19.85 -2.37 -5.30
CA PRO A 4 -19.08 -1.23 -4.82
C PRO A 4 -17.58 -1.52 -4.81
N ARG A 5 -16.77 -0.48 -5.01
CA ARG A 5 -15.31 -0.56 -4.98
C ARG A 5 -14.78 0.04 -3.70
N VAL A 6 -13.91 -0.70 -3.02
CA VAL A 6 -13.35 -0.33 -1.72
C VAL A 6 -11.84 -0.29 -1.74
N LEU A 7 -11.23 0.51 -0.87
CA LEU A 7 -9.78 0.63 -0.77
C LEU A 7 -9.23 0.01 0.52
N LEU A 8 -8.12 -0.69 0.37
CA LEU A 8 -7.26 -1.16 1.46
C LEU A 8 -5.85 -0.61 1.23
N ALA A 9 -5.33 0.13 2.19
CA ALA A 9 -3.96 0.64 2.17
C ALA A 9 -3.04 -0.24 3.03
N VAL A 10 -1.86 -0.54 2.51
CA VAL A 10 -0.76 -1.21 3.21
C VAL A 10 0.40 -0.24 3.33
N ASP A 11 0.55 0.35 4.51
CA ASP A 11 1.50 1.42 4.83
C ASP A 11 2.63 0.93 5.75
N GLY A 12 3.73 1.69 5.81
CA GLY A 12 4.93 1.37 6.58
C GLY A 12 6.20 1.88 5.91
N ILE A 13 7.31 1.87 6.65
CA ILE A 13 8.62 2.32 6.17
C ILE A 13 9.21 1.40 5.10
N ASP A 14 10.21 1.86 4.35
CA ASP A 14 10.98 0.98 3.47
C ASP A 14 11.52 -0.23 4.21
N GLY A 15 11.55 -1.40 3.56
CA GLY A 15 11.99 -2.64 4.20
C GLY A 15 10.97 -3.28 5.17
N SER A 16 9.83 -2.66 5.44
CA SER A 16 8.83 -3.23 6.35
C SER A 16 8.07 -4.45 5.79
N GLY A 17 8.12 -4.71 4.49
CA GLY A 17 7.47 -5.88 3.86
C GLY A 17 6.09 -5.62 3.23
N LYS A 18 5.68 -4.35 3.05
CA LYS A 18 4.38 -3.95 2.49
C LYS A 18 4.01 -4.69 1.20
N SER A 19 4.88 -4.68 0.19
CA SER A 19 4.60 -5.30 -1.11
C SER A 19 4.36 -6.82 -0.98
N VAL A 20 5.03 -7.48 -0.03
CA VAL A 20 4.79 -8.92 0.25
C VAL A 20 3.43 -9.11 0.89
N LEU A 21 3.08 -8.29 1.89
CA LEU A 21 1.75 -8.36 2.51
C LEU A 21 0.64 -8.06 1.49
N ALA A 22 0.78 -7.00 0.70
CA ALA A 22 -0.18 -6.62 -0.35
C ALA A 22 -0.41 -7.76 -1.35
N ARG A 23 0.65 -8.45 -1.77
CA ARG A 23 0.54 -9.65 -2.61
C ARG A 23 -0.23 -10.76 -1.92
N ARG A 24 0.12 -11.11 -0.68
CA ARG A 24 -0.58 -12.16 0.09
C ARG A 24 -2.05 -11.84 0.31
N LEU A 25 -2.39 -10.58 0.55
CA LEU A 25 -3.77 -10.14 0.67
C LEU A 25 -4.54 -10.25 -0.65
N ALA A 26 -3.90 -9.90 -1.77
CA ALA A 26 -4.48 -10.09 -3.10
C ALA A 26 -4.72 -11.59 -3.39
N ASP A 27 -3.75 -12.45 -3.08
CA ASP A 27 -3.87 -13.89 -3.29
C ASP A 27 -4.98 -14.51 -2.41
N ALA A 28 -5.09 -14.09 -1.14
CA ALA A 28 -6.15 -14.53 -0.24
C ALA A 28 -7.53 -14.04 -0.68
N ALA A 29 -7.63 -12.79 -1.18
CA ALA A 29 -8.85 -12.25 -1.76
C ALA A 29 -9.27 -13.04 -3.01
N ALA A 30 -8.32 -13.33 -3.90
CA ALA A 30 -8.57 -14.12 -5.10
C ALA A 30 -9.04 -15.55 -4.76
N ALA A 31 -8.42 -16.20 -3.77
CA ALA A 31 -8.84 -17.52 -3.28
C ALA A 31 -10.27 -17.54 -2.72
N ALA A 32 -10.77 -16.38 -2.25
CA ALA A 32 -12.14 -16.20 -1.80
C ALA A 32 -13.08 -15.64 -2.88
N GLY A 33 -12.65 -15.55 -4.14
CA GLY A 33 -13.46 -15.05 -5.25
C GLY A 33 -13.61 -13.53 -5.32
N ILE A 34 -12.78 -12.78 -4.61
CA ILE A 34 -12.76 -11.31 -4.64
C ILE A 34 -11.69 -10.85 -5.65
N CYS A 35 -12.11 -10.07 -6.65
CA CYS A 35 -11.20 -9.51 -7.63
C CYS A 35 -10.51 -8.26 -7.06
N THR A 36 -9.18 -8.23 -7.16
CA THR A 36 -8.37 -7.11 -6.66
C THR A 36 -7.61 -6.41 -7.78
N VAL A 37 -7.34 -5.12 -7.60
CA VAL A 37 -6.29 -4.41 -8.34
C VAL A 37 -5.30 -3.82 -7.33
N THR A 38 -4.00 -3.88 -7.63
CA THR A 38 -2.95 -3.31 -6.76
C THR A 38 -2.30 -2.11 -7.43
N LEU A 39 -2.18 -1.00 -6.69
CA LEU A 39 -1.45 0.20 -7.11
C LEU A 39 -0.30 0.42 -6.12
N ALA A 40 0.94 0.30 -6.58
CA ALA A 40 2.12 0.53 -5.74
C ALA A 40 2.59 1.98 -5.88
N VAL A 41 2.90 2.66 -4.77
CA VAL A 41 3.46 4.03 -4.78
C VAL A 41 4.73 4.10 -5.64
N ASP A 42 5.52 3.03 -5.65
CA ASP A 42 6.75 2.90 -6.44
C ASP A 42 6.54 2.93 -7.97
N ASP A 43 5.31 2.76 -8.45
CA ASP A 43 4.96 2.91 -9.86
C ASP A 43 4.76 4.38 -10.27
N PHE A 44 4.62 5.29 -9.31
CA PHE A 44 4.30 6.70 -9.53
C PHE A 44 5.52 7.60 -9.25
N ARG A 45 6.71 7.18 -9.68
CA ARG A 45 7.93 7.98 -9.50
C ARG A 45 8.04 9.12 -10.51
N ARG A 46 8.65 10.23 -10.10
CA ARG A 46 9.00 11.36 -10.96
C ARG A 46 10.52 11.43 -11.19
N PRO A 47 10.97 11.91 -12.35
CA PRO A 47 12.35 12.34 -12.53
C PRO A 47 12.60 13.55 -11.64
N VAL A 48 13.66 13.49 -10.84
CA VAL A 48 14.05 14.57 -9.92
C VAL A 48 15.53 14.85 -10.05
N ASP A 49 15.92 16.10 -9.82
CA ASP A 49 17.32 16.48 -9.70
C ASP A 49 17.74 16.43 -8.24
N TRP A 50 18.44 15.36 -7.85
CA TRP A 50 18.94 15.17 -6.49
C TRP A 50 19.97 16.23 -6.05
N GLY A 51 20.54 16.99 -6.98
CA GLY A 51 21.48 18.08 -6.68
C GLY A 51 20.81 19.43 -6.42
N ALA A 52 19.50 19.56 -6.70
CA ALA A 52 18.80 20.84 -6.60
C ALA A 52 18.47 21.27 -5.15
N GLY A 53 18.60 20.38 -4.18
CA GLY A 53 18.23 20.66 -2.79
C GLY A 53 18.50 19.49 -1.85
N GLY A 54 17.88 19.53 -0.67
CA GLY A 54 17.98 18.45 0.31
C GLY A 54 17.35 17.17 -0.23
N GLU A 55 18.14 16.09 -0.38
CA GLU A 55 17.65 14.81 -0.92
C GLU A 55 16.47 14.23 -0.13
N THR A 56 16.41 14.50 1.19
CA THR A 56 15.28 14.13 2.05
C THR A 56 14.00 14.83 1.62
N ASP A 57 14.04 16.15 1.39
CA ASP A 57 12.88 16.93 0.99
C ASP A 57 12.44 16.54 -0.42
N ILE A 58 13.38 16.35 -1.35
CA ILE A 58 13.08 15.88 -2.71
C ILE A 58 12.40 14.50 -2.66
N TYR A 59 12.91 13.57 -1.85
CA TYR A 59 12.29 12.25 -1.71
C TYR A 59 10.91 12.32 -1.06
N TYR A 60 10.71 13.23 -0.12
CA TYR A 60 9.44 13.41 0.57
C TYR A 60 8.40 14.11 -0.32
N ASP A 61 8.74 15.21 -0.97
CA ASP A 61 7.78 16.13 -1.59
C ASP A 61 7.65 15.92 -3.11
N ASP A 62 8.71 15.50 -3.79
CA ASP A 62 8.77 15.53 -5.26
C ASP A 62 8.89 14.16 -5.92
N TYR A 63 9.50 13.18 -5.26
CA TYR A 63 9.88 11.92 -5.91
C TYR A 63 8.70 11.03 -6.30
N TYR A 64 7.58 11.12 -5.58
CA TYR A 64 6.36 10.36 -5.87
C TYR A 64 5.21 11.28 -6.30
N ASP A 65 4.58 10.97 -7.43
CA ASP A 65 3.36 11.61 -7.91
C ASP A 65 2.12 11.09 -7.17
N LEU A 66 2.04 11.41 -5.87
CA LEU A 66 0.90 11.02 -5.03
C LEU A 66 -0.42 11.61 -5.53
N SER A 67 -0.39 12.73 -6.25
CA SER A 67 -1.57 13.32 -6.87
C SER A 67 -2.09 12.51 -8.06
N LEU A 68 -1.21 11.94 -8.88
CA LEU A 68 -1.61 11.02 -9.95
C LEU A 68 -2.15 9.72 -9.36
N LEU A 69 -1.50 9.16 -8.34
CA LEU A 69 -2.00 7.97 -7.65
C LEU A 69 -3.38 8.23 -7.03
N ASP A 70 -3.61 9.39 -6.39
CA ASP A 70 -4.92 9.80 -5.89
C ASP A 70 -5.98 9.80 -6.99
N ARG A 71 -5.70 10.40 -8.15
CA ARG A 71 -6.61 10.39 -9.31
C ARG A 71 -6.91 8.97 -9.79
N CYS A 72 -5.92 8.08 -9.84
CA CYS A 72 -6.11 6.68 -10.22
C CYS A 72 -7.02 5.94 -9.23
N LEU A 73 -6.83 6.16 -7.92
CA LEU A 73 -7.68 5.56 -6.88
C LEU A 73 -9.12 6.09 -6.93
N ARG A 74 -9.31 7.39 -7.18
CA ARG A 74 -10.64 7.99 -7.37
C ARG A 74 -11.32 7.43 -8.62
N ALA A 75 -10.62 7.33 -9.74
CA ALA A 75 -11.14 6.69 -10.95
C ALA A 75 -11.54 5.22 -10.71
N PHE A 76 -10.80 4.50 -9.87
CA PHE A 76 -11.21 3.17 -9.43
C PHE A 76 -12.52 3.24 -8.63
N ILE A 77 -12.59 4.03 -7.56
CA ILE A 77 -13.79 4.17 -6.71
C ILE A 77 -15.03 4.54 -7.53
N ASP A 78 -14.89 5.47 -8.47
CA ASP A 78 -15.97 5.99 -9.32
C ASP A 78 -16.43 5.01 -10.41
N GLY A 79 -15.87 3.80 -10.45
CA GLY A 79 -16.30 2.73 -11.35
C GLY A 79 -15.65 2.74 -12.74
N GLY A 80 -14.52 3.45 -12.89
CA GLY A 80 -13.71 3.47 -14.12
C GLY A 80 -13.32 2.08 -14.61
N VAL A 81 -12.89 1.99 -15.88
CA VAL A 81 -12.50 0.70 -16.49
C VAL A 81 -11.00 0.46 -16.40
N SER A 82 -10.22 1.49 -16.66
CA SER A 82 -8.76 1.50 -16.60
C SER A 82 -8.25 2.91 -16.36
N VAL A 83 -6.96 3.01 -16.05
CA VAL A 83 -6.20 4.26 -16.05
C VAL A 83 -4.87 4.04 -16.76
N GLU A 84 -4.39 5.04 -17.46
CA GLU A 84 -3.06 5.03 -18.07
C GLU A 84 -2.11 5.83 -17.20
N ILE A 85 -0.93 5.28 -16.92
CA ILE A 85 0.13 5.94 -16.14
C ILE A 85 1.46 5.94 -16.90
N PRO A 86 2.30 6.97 -16.74
CA PRO A 86 3.64 6.96 -17.31
C PRO A 86 4.50 5.91 -16.63
N VAL A 87 5.50 5.38 -17.34
CA VAL A 87 6.44 4.39 -16.78
C VAL A 87 7.77 5.06 -16.46
N PHE A 88 8.21 4.95 -15.20
CA PHE A 88 9.53 5.44 -14.79
C PHE A 88 10.61 4.40 -15.10
N ASP A 89 11.52 4.72 -16.01
CA ASP A 89 12.69 3.90 -16.29
C ASP A 89 13.81 4.18 -15.27
N ALA A 90 14.25 3.12 -14.60
CA ALA A 90 15.23 3.23 -13.52
C ALA A 90 16.67 3.40 -14.01
N ALA A 91 16.96 3.14 -15.29
CA ALA A 91 18.29 3.27 -15.86
C ALA A 91 18.52 4.69 -16.43
N SER A 92 17.54 5.23 -17.15
CA SER A 92 17.58 6.58 -17.73
C SER A 92 17.11 7.67 -16.77
N HIS A 93 16.45 7.29 -15.67
CA HIS A 93 15.82 8.20 -14.71
C HIS A 93 14.80 9.15 -15.36
N ARG A 94 14.04 8.66 -16.34
CA ARG A 94 13.02 9.43 -17.09
C ARG A 94 11.70 8.68 -17.13
N LEU A 95 10.65 9.41 -17.48
CA LEU A 95 9.37 8.81 -17.85
C LEU A 95 9.43 8.40 -19.32
N GLU A 96 9.28 7.11 -19.60
CA GLU A 96 9.38 6.53 -20.93
C GLU A 96 8.16 5.66 -21.21
N GLY A 97 7.29 6.13 -22.11
CA GLY A 97 6.06 5.44 -22.47
C GLY A 97 5.02 5.44 -21.34
N HIS A 98 3.97 4.66 -21.57
CA HIS A 98 2.83 4.55 -20.69
C HIS A 98 2.40 3.09 -20.59
N ARG A 99 1.74 2.75 -19.49
CA ARG A 99 1.09 1.44 -19.32
C ARG A 99 -0.33 1.63 -18.81
N GLU A 100 -1.22 0.75 -19.24
CA GLU A 100 -2.60 0.70 -18.77
C GLU A 100 -2.70 -0.17 -17.51
N ILE A 101 -3.38 0.34 -16.48
CA ILE A 101 -3.85 -0.44 -15.33
C ILE A 101 -5.35 -0.68 -15.52
N THR A 102 -5.70 -1.91 -15.86
CA THR A 102 -7.10 -2.32 -16.04
C THR A 102 -7.70 -2.77 -14.71
N PHE A 103 -8.83 -2.15 -14.33
CA PHE A 103 -9.52 -2.50 -13.09
C PHE A 103 -10.37 -3.76 -13.23
N GLY A 104 -10.83 -4.08 -14.45
CA GLY A 104 -11.63 -5.28 -14.71
C GLY A 104 -12.85 -5.39 -13.78
N GLN A 105 -13.03 -6.57 -13.20
CA GLN A 105 -14.08 -6.83 -12.19
C GLN A 105 -13.64 -6.53 -10.75
N ALA A 106 -12.49 -5.87 -10.56
CA ALA A 106 -11.99 -5.59 -9.22
C ALA A 106 -12.98 -4.73 -8.44
N ASN A 107 -13.30 -5.21 -7.24
CA ASN A 107 -14.10 -4.53 -6.23
C ASN A 107 -13.27 -4.18 -4.99
N LEU A 108 -12.01 -4.65 -4.91
CA LEU A 108 -11.04 -4.26 -3.88
C LEU A 108 -9.77 -3.67 -4.52
N GLY A 109 -9.50 -2.40 -4.26
CA GLY A 109 -8.25 -1.73 -4.61
C GLY A 109 -7.26 -1.82 -3.44
N ILE A 110 -6.10 -2.43 -3.67
CA ILE A 110 -5.01 -2.48 -2.70
C ILE A 110 -3.98 -1.43 -3.09
N VAL A 111 -3.73 -0.46 -2.22
CA VAL A 111 -2.65 0.52 -2.38
C VAL A 111 -1.54 0.20 -1.40
N GLU A 112 -0.30 0.15 -1.88
CA GLU A 112 0.84 -0.19 -1.03
C GLU A 112 2.01 0.74 -1.29
N GLY A 113 2.69 1.15 -0.22
CA GLY A 113 3.88 1.99 -0.34
C GLY A 113 4.12 2.86 0.87
N VAL A 114 5.18 3.65 0.80
CA VAL A 114 5.46 4.70 1.77
C VAL A 114 4.47 5.85 1.58
N PHE A 115 4.25 6.65 2.62
CA PHE A 115 3.45 7.89 2.53
C PHE A 115 1.97 7.68 2.18
N ALA A 116 1.41 6.48 2.37
CA ALA A 116 0.06 6.16 1.90
C ALA A 116 -1.01 7.12 2.46
N ARG A 117 -0.87 7.62 3.69
CA ARG A 117 -1.80 8.58 4.30
C ARG A 117 -1.75 10.00 3.70
N ARG A 118 -0.75 10.32 2.88
CA ARG A 118 -0.69 11.57 2.11
C ARG A 118 -1.56 11.53 0.86
N ILE A 119 -2.04 10.35 0.46
CA ILE A 119 -2.94 10.18 -0.68
C ILE A 119 -4.37 10.48 -0.22
N GLY A 120 -5.06 11.42 -0.87
CA GLY A 120 -6.39 11.90 -0.47
C GLY A 120 -7.42 10.77 -0.33
N ALA A 121 -7.59 9.94 -1.37
CA ALA A 121 -8.54 8.84 -1.37
C ALA A 121 -8.28 7.82 -0.23
N VAL A 122 -7.00 7.63 0.15
CA VAL A 122 -6.61 6.79 1.29
C VAL A 122 -6.98 7.44 2.61
N ALA A 123 -6.72 8.74 2.74
CA ALA A 123 -7.09 9.50 3.92
C ALA A 123 -8.62 9.50 4.14
N ASP A 124 -9.38 9.63 3.05
CA ASP A 124 -10.82 9.79 3.02
C ASP A 124 -11.59 8.48 3.31
N THR A 125 -11.17 7.37 2.69
CA THR A 125 -12.05 6.18 2.57
C THR A 125 -11.41 4.83 2.84
N ALA A 126 -10.09 4.70 2.74
CA ALA A 126 -9.45 3.39 2.82
C ALA A 126 -9.44 2.81 4.24
N ALA A 127 -9.62 1.49 4.33
CA ALA A 127 -9.13 0.74 5.48
C ALA A 127 -7.59 0.71 5.42
N VAL A 128 -6.91 0.86 6.55
CA VAL A 128 -5.45 1.00 6.60
C VAL A 128 -4.83 -0.10 7.46
N VAL A 129 -3.91 -0.83 6.87
CA VAL A 129 -2.97 -1.72 7.57
C VAL A 129 -1.63 -1.02 7.65
N TYR A 130 -1.08 -0.92 8.85
CA TYR A 130 0.28 -0.44 9.05
C TYR A 130 1.20 -1.58 9.48
N LEU A 131 2.29 -1.79 8.73
CA LEU A 131 3.35 -2.71 9.13
C LEU A 131 4.37 -1.97 9.99
N ARG A 132 4.39 -2.31 11.27
CA ARG A 132 5.43 -1.88 12.20
C ARG A 132 6.69 -2.69 11.96
N THR A 133 7.80 -1.99 11.76
CA THR A 133 9.16 -2.55 11.68
C THR A 133 10.11 -1.45 12.14
N SER A 134 11.13 -1.80 12.93
CA SER A 134 12.15 -0.86 13.36
C SER A 134 12.99 -0.37 12.17
N PHE A 135 13.53 0.84 12.24
CA PHE A 135 14.47 1.33 11.23
C PHE A 135 15.72 0.43 11.12
N ALA A 136 16.16 -0.17 12.22
CA ALA A 136 17.32 -1.07 12.23
C ALA A 136 17.05 -2.33 11.39
N GLU A 137 15.89 -2.97 11.57
CA GLU A 137 15.53 -4.16 10.82
C GLU A 137 15.16 -3.82 9.36
N ALA A 138 14.44 -2.71 9.15
CA ALA A 138 14.21 -2.16 7.82
C ALA A 138 15.51 -1.93 7.05
N GLN A 139 16.54 -1.35 7.69
CA GLN A 139 17.85 -1.12 7.06
C GLN A 139 18.49 -2.43 6.64
N ARG A 140 18.53 -3.44 7.52
CA ARG A 140 19.07 -4.77 7.19
C ARG A 140 18.39 -5.35 5.96
N ARG A 141 17.06 -5.27 5.90
CA ARG A 141 16.26 -5.78 4.78
C ARG A 141 16.48 -5.00 3.49
N VAL A 142 16.52 -3.67 3.55
CA VAL A 142 16.79 -2.82 2.37
C VAL A 142 18.18 -3.09 1.82
N VAL A 143 19.20 -3.15 2.69
CA VAL A 143 20.57 -3.49 2.30
C VAL A 143 20.60 -4.84 1.61
N ALA A 144 20.12 -5.91 2.27
CA ALA A 144 20.13 -7.25 1.71
C ALA A 144 19.41 -7.33 0.36
N ARG A 145 18.21 -6.73 0.26
CA ARG A 145 17.39 -6.70 -0.96
C ARG A 145 18.10 -5.99 -2.11
N ASP A 146 18.62 -4.79 -1.86
CA ASP A 146 19.12 -3.93 -2.94
C ASP A 146 20.54 -4.31 -3.38
N THR A 147 21.38 -4.84 -2.48
CA THR A 147 22.66 -5.44 -2.87
C THR A 147 22.45 -6.74 -3.66
N ALA A 148 21.46 -7.57 -3.30
CA ALA A 148 21.11 -8.75 -4.08
C ALA A 148 20.61 -8.41 -5.51
N ARG A 149 20.12 -7.18 -5.71
CA ARG A 149 19.75 -6.61 -7.02
C ARG A 149 20.92 -5.95 -7.76
N GLY A 150 22.14 -6.07 -7.23
CA GLY A 150 23.36 -5.55 -7.85
C GLY A 150 23.65 -4.07 -7.57
N ARG A 151 22.94 -3.40 -6.66
CA ARG A 151 23.33 -2.03 -6.25
C ARG A 151 24.56 -2.05 -5.35
N ALA A 152 25.44 -1.08 -5.53
CA ALA A 152 26.58 -0.89 -4.63
C ALA A 152 26.11 -0.56 -3.22
N LEU A 153 26.75 -1.18 -2.21
CA LEU A 153 26.40 -0.97 -0.80
C LEU A 153 26.49 0.50 -0.38
N THR A 154 27.47 1.24 -0.92
CA THR A 154 27.64 2.68 -0.68
C THR A 154 26.41 3.47 -1.14
N ASP A 155 25.86 3.16 -2.31
CA ASP A 155 24.68 3.84 -2.86
C ASP A 155 23.43 3.50 -2.06
N VAL A 156 23.30 2.25 -1.63
CA VAL A 156 22.18 1.81 -0.79
C VAL A 156 22.21 2.52 0.55
N ASN A 157 23.37 2.57 1.21
CA ASN A 157 23.54 3.29 2.48
C ASN A 157 23.27 4.79 2.34
N HIS A 158 23.74 5.42 1.25
CA HIS A 158 23.46 6.83 0.97
C HIS A 158 21.95 7.08 0.85
N ARG A 159 21.24 6.27 0.06
CA ARG A 159 19.78 6.40 -0.10
C ARG A 159 19.04 6.26 1.23
N ILE A 160 19.43 5.29 2.06
CA ILE A 160 18.83 5.09 3.38
C ILE A 160 19.03 6.34 4.24
N ALA A 161 20.27 6.82 4.35
CA ALA A 161 20.65 7.89 5.26
C ALA A 161 20.25 9.30 4.79
N ALA A 162 20.21 9.55 3.48
CA ALA A 162 19.98 10.88 2.91
C ALA A 162 18.57 11.07 2.33
N ARG A 163 17.85 9.97 2.00
CA ARG A 163 16.52 10.02 1.35
C ARG A 163 15.46 9.34 2.19
N TYR A 164 15.57 8.03 2.35
CA TYR A 164 14.44 7.18 2.75
C TYR A 164 14.06 7.42 4.21
N PHE A 165 14.99 7.19 5.13
CA PHE A 165 14.64 7.16 6.55
C PHE A 165 14.35 8.54 7.14
N PRO A 166 15.11 9.61 6.84
CA PRO A 166 14.75 10.94 7.34
C PRO A 166 13.37 11.41 6.84
N ALA A 167 13.03 11.17 5.57
CA ALA A 167 11.71 11.53 5.04
C ALA A 167 10.59 10.68 5.64
N GLN A 168 10.86 9.39 5.91
CA GLN A 168 9.91 8.51 6.57
C GLN A 168 9.75 8.87 8.05
N GLU A 169 10.80 9.30 8.74
CA GLU A 169 10.70 9.84 10.10
C GLU A 169 9.81 11.08 10.13
N ARG A 170 10.03 12.03 9.21
CA ARG A 170 9.15 13.20 9.02
C ARG A 170 7.70 12.77 8.82
N TYR A 171 7.44 11.81 7.93
CA TYR A 171 6.10 11.25 7.71
C TYR A 171 5.47 10.68 8.97
N LEU A 172 6.22 9.87 9.73
CA LEU A 172 5.73 9.22 10.95
C LEU A 172 5.33 10.25 12.01
N GLN A 173 6.08 11.35 12.12
CA GLN A 173 5.78 12.46 13.02
C GLN A 173 4.53 13.24 12.58
N GLU A 174 4.44 13.61 11.29
CA GLU A 174 3.37 14.43 10.74
C GLU A 174 2.02 13.69 10.68
N PHE A 175 2.02 12.44 10.18
CA PHE A 175 0.78 11.71 9.87
C PHE A 175 0.41 10.66 10.92
N ARG A 176 1.36 10.24 11.77
CA ARG A 176 1.19 9.19 12.79
C ARG A 176 0.43 7.96 12.26
N PRO A 177 0.88 7.34 11.14
CA PRO A 177 0.12 6.33 10.42
C PRO A 177 -0.21 5.11 11.27
N GLU A 178 0.70 4.66 12.15
CA GLU A 178 0.45 3.54 13.05
C GLU A 178 -0.73 3.80 14.00
N ALA A 179 -0.81 5.02 14.56
CA ALA A 179 -1.88 5.40 15.47
C ALA A 179 -3.23 5.55 14.77
N ARG A 180 -3.23 5.78 13.46
CA ARG A 180 -4.42 5.98 12.62
C ARG A 180 -4.79 4.78 11.76
N ALA A 181 -4.02 3.70 11.83
CA ALA A 181 -4.32 2.47 11.10
C ALA A 181 -5.58 1.79 11.68
N ASP A 182 -6.24 0.93 10.93
CA ASP A 182 -7.29 0.05 11.44
C ASP A 182 -6.68 -1.28 11.91
N VAL A 183 -5.60 -1.72 11.26
CA VAL A 183 -4.80 -2.89 11.66
C VAL A 183 -3.35 -2.49 11.83
N VAL A 184 -2.70 -2.96 12.89
CA VAL A 184 -1.24 -2.88 13.04
C VAL A 184 -0.68 -4.28 13.12
N ILE A 185 0.27 -4.56 12.25
CA ILE A 185 1.02 -5.82 12.20
C ILE A 185 2.46 -5.51 12.60
N ASP A 186 2.91 -6.12 13.68
CA ASP A 186 4.34 -6.20 14.00
C ASP A 186 5.00 -7.18 13.03
N ASN A 187 5.90 -6.66 12.21
CA ASN A 187 6.64 -7.43 11.21
C ASN A 187 8.15 -7.32 11.44
N GLU A 188 8.58 -7.15 12.70
CA GLU A 188 9.99 -7.17 13.09
C GLU A 188 10.66 -8.51 12.74
N ASP A 189 9.99 -9.64 12.99
CA ASP A 189 10.34 -10.93 12.40
C ASP A 189 9.29 -11.31 11.34
N TRP A 190 9.68 -11.22 10.07
CA TRP A 190 8.79 -11.54 8.95
C TRP A 190 8.40 -13.01 8.86
N ARG A 191 9.11 -13.90 9.59
CA ARG A 191 8.74 -15.31 9.71
C ARG A 191 7.62 -15.53 10.71
N ALA A 192 7.43 -14.60 11.64
CA ALA A 192 6.44 -14.71 12.70
C ALA A 192 5.66 -13.38 12.91
N PRO A 193 5.03 -12.81 11.87
CA PRO A 193 4.32 -11.55 12.00
C PRO A 193 3.17 -11.64 13.01
N GLN A 194 2.97 -10.59 13.82
CA GLN A 194 1.95 -10.56 14.86
C GLN A 194 0.97 -9.42 14.65
N ILE A 195 -0.32 -9.71 14.72
CA ILE A 195 -1.33 -8.65 14.78
C ILE A 195 -1.36 -8.10 16.20
N VAL A 196 -0.92 -6.85 16.35
CA VAL A 196 -0.88 -6.18 17.66
C VAL A 196 -2.08 -5.27 17.89
N ARG A 197 -2.81 -4.91 16.82
CA ARG A 197 -4.06 -4.17 16.89
C ARG A 197 -4.95 -4.52 15.70
N PHE A 198 -6.24 -4.73 15.97
CA PHE A 198 -7.24 -5.02 14.95
C PHE A 198 -8.56 -4.34 15.31
N ASP A 199 -8.91 -3.29 14.57
CA ASP A 199 -10.20 -2.62 14.66
C ASP A 199 -11.16 -3.18 13.59
N GLY A 200 -11.79 -4.31 13.93
CA GLY A 200 -12.69 -4.99 13.01
C GLY A 200 -13.92 -4.16 12.63
N ASP A 201 -14.41 -3.32 13.54
CA ASP A 201 -15.61 -2.52 13.30
C ASP A 201 -15.31 -1.34 12.36
N ALA A 202 -14.13 -0.71 12.48
CA ALA A 202 -13.69 0.32 11.55
C ALA A 202 -13.48 -0.23 10.13
N ILE A 203 -12.86 -1.41 10.01
CA ILE A 203 -12.67 -2.11 8.73
C ILE A 203 -14.03 -2.46 8.13
N ASP A 204 -14.90 -3.10 8.89
CA ASP A 204 -16.24 -3.46 8.45
C ASP A 204 -17.02 -2.22 8.01
N SER A 205 -16.95 -1.12 8.76
CA SER A 205 -17.65 0.12 8.42
C SER A 205 -17.15 0.72 7.11
N LYS A 206 -15.83 0.82 6.92
CA LYS A 206 -15.23 1.37 5.68
C LYS A 206 -15.48 0.48 4.47
N LEU A 207 -15.50 -0.84 4.65
CA LEU A 207 -15.77 -1.80 3.59
C LEU A 207 -17.27 -1.99 3.31
N ARG A 208 -18.15 -1.74 4.29
CA ARG A 208 -19.63 -1.77 4.14
C ARG A 208 -20.22 -0.46 3.64
N LEU A 209 -19.66 0.70 3.98
CA LEU A 209 -20.22 2.01 3.60
C LEU A 209 -20.31 2.18 2.08
N LEU A 210 -19.40 1.52 1.37
CA LEU A 210 -19.38 1.54 -0.08
C LEU A 210 -20.41 0.55 -0.66
N ALA A 211 -20.77 -0.53 0.06
CA ALA A 211 -21.79 -1.51 -0.33
C ALA A 211 -23.23 -1.12 -0.07
N ALA A 212 -23.48 -0.23 0.89
CA ALA A 212 -24.84 0.14 1.29
C ALA A 212 -25.49 1.23 0.41
N THR A 213 -24.78 1.82 -0.56
CA THR A 213 -25.35 2.76 -1.53
C THR A 213 -26.11 2.09 -2.68
N SER A 214 -26.31 0.77 -2.64
CA SER A 214 -27.26 0.04 -3.49
C SER A 214 -28.15 -0.91 -2.65
N LEU A 215 -29.42 -0.52 -2.45
CA LEU A 215 -30.48 -1.26 -1.72
C LEU A 215 -30.94 -2.55 -2.44
N PRO A 216 -31.80 -3.39 -1.83
CA PRO A 216 -31.55 -4.34 -0.74
C PRO A 216 -31.53 -5.81 -1.23
N SER A 217 -31.06 -6.67 -0.34
CA SER A 217 -30.73 -8.10 -0.47
C SER A 217 -31.88 -9.07 -0.86
N SER A 218 -31.55 -10.08 -1.69
CA SER A 218 -32.26 -11.38 -1.73
C SER A 218 -31.68 -12.36 -0.70
N PRO A 219 -32.50 -13.23 -0.08
CA PRO A 219 -32.05 -14.17 0.95
C PRO A 219 -31.62 -15.51 0.32
N GLY A 220 -30.40 -15.97 0.62
CA GLY A 220 -30.00 -17.35 0.30
C GLY A 220 -28.54 -17.51 -0.08
N GLY A 221 -27.66 -17.52 0.95
CA GLY A 221 -26.22 -17.72 0.82
C GLY A 221 -25.47 -16.49 1.31
N SER A 222 -24.75 -16.60 2.43
CA SER A 222 -23.87 -15.52 2.89
C SER A 222 -22.66 -15.45 1.94
N PRO A 223 -22.53 -14.45 1.06
CA PRO A 223 -21.23 -14.19 0.46
C PRO A 223 -20.26 -13.90 1.60
N SER A 224 -19.08 -14.53 1.60
CA SER A 224 -18.00 -14.09 2.48
C SER A 224 -17.71 -12.63 2.13
N SER A 225 -18.13 -11.70 2.99
CA SER A 225 -17.89 -10.27 2.78
C SER A 225 -16.38 -10.03 2.64
N VAL A 226 -15.99 -8.99 1.90
CA VAL A 226 -14.57 -8.57 1.79
C VAL A 226 -13.93 -8.47 3.17
N SER A 227 -14.68 -8.02 4.19
CA SER A 227 -14.20 -7.92 5.55
C SER A 227 -13.97 -9.29 6.23
N SER A 228 -14.83 -10.30 5.99
CA SER A 228 -14.63 -11.66 6.51
C SER A 228 -13.41 -12.35 5.89
N VAL A 229 -13.14 -12.07 4.61
CA VAL A 229 -11.97 -12.61 3.90
C VAL A 229 -10.71 -11.93 4.40
N LEU A 230 -10.71 -10.59 4.53
CA LEU A 230 -9.58 -9.86 5.08
C LEU A 230 -9.32 -10.27 6.54
N ARG A 231 -10.35 -10.40 7.37
CA ARG A 231 -10.23 -10.93 8.74
C ARG A 231 -9.55 -12.30 8.74
N ARG A 232 -10.02 -13.25 7.93
CA ARG A 232 -9.38 -14.58 7.83
C ARG A 232 -7.98 -14.53 7.28
N ALA A 233 -7.70 -13.64 6.31
CA ALA A 233 -6.37 -13.46 5.75
C ALA A 233 -5.41 -12.91 6.82
N PHE A 234 -5.86 -11.95 7.63
CA PHE A 234 -5.11 -11.42 8.77
C PHE A 234 -4.92 -12.50 9.85
N GLU A 235 -5.97 -13.23 10.24
CA GLU A 235 -5.89 -14.34 11.21
C GLU A 235 -4.94 -15.45 10.73
N THR A 236 -4.99 -15.83 9.46
CA THR A 236 -4.09 -16.84 8.87
C THR A 236 -2.64 -16.35 8.86
N LEU A 237 -2.39 -15.05 8.63
CA LEU A 237 -1.06 -14.47 8.74
C LEU A 237 -0.52 -14.54 10.18
N ALA A 238 -1.39 -14.47 11.19
CA ALA A 238 -1.02 -14.63 12.59
C ALA A 238 -0.83 -16.12 13.00
N ASP A 239 -1.54 -17.05 12.37
CA ASP A 239 -1.44 -18.49 12.67
C ASP A 239 -0.27 -19.18 11.96
N GLN A 240 0.19 -18.67 10.80
CA GLN A 240 1.40 -19.15 10.12
C GLN A 240 2.71 -18.84 10.88
N ALA A 241 2.61 -18.13 12.01
CA ALA A 241 3.71 -17.74 12.89
C ALA A 241 3.88 -18.66 14.12
N ARG A 242 3.09 -19.75 14.26
CA ARG A 242 3.14 -20.69 15.38
C ARG A 242 3.71 -22.05 14.99
#